data_AF-A0A370I4W3-F1
#
_entry.id   AF-A0A370I4W3-F1
#
_cell.length_a   1.000
_cell.length_b   1.000
_cell.length_c   1.000
_cell.angle_alpha   90.00
_cell.angle_beta   90.00
_cell.angle_gamma   90.00
#
_symmetry.space_group_name_H-M   'P 1'
#
loop_
_entity.id
_entity.type
_entity.pdbx_description
1 polymer ?
#
loop_
_entity_poly.entity_id
_entity_poly.type
_entity_poly.pdbx_seq_one_letter_code
_entity_poly.pdbx_strand_id
1 'polypeptide(L)'
;MLKTVVLMGSATDAQFWIPGFVKIDDVRQIGDFAAEYDVVYDESKVHEVSMVFVSNSGENPPQTTDPFYPLPKARIFGDRWVYTYYQYSPIPSKWGGEKTMAFVGRAYGMQFYVPGLVAIEKMRATGKGDGEMVEIYVRASGDKKAEIHKVSVTYTAPDKEIPAGAIDLGLIHPLGLWGYVYATDEILPAA
;
A
#
# COMPACT_ATOMS: atom_id res chain seq x y z
N MET A 1 15.43 -6.52 7.04
CA MET A 1 15.95 -5.23 6.54
C MET A 1 14.79 -4.26 6.42
N LEU A 2 14.95 -3.00 6.86
CA LEU A 2 13.87 -2.01 6.78
C LEU A 2 13.67 -1.49 5.36
N LYS A 3 12.41 -1.37 4.96
CA LYS A 3 11.94 -0.83 3.68
C LYS A 3 10.76 0.11 3.90
N THR A 4 10.48 0.95 2.92
CA THR A 4 9.31 1.83 2.89
C THR A 4 8.45 1.51 1.67
N VAL A 5 7.14 1.48 1.86
CA VAL A 5 6.14 1.39 0.79
C VAL A 5 5.08 2.46 1.01
N VAL A 6 4.57 3.03 -0.08
CA VAL A 6 3.47 3.98 -0.01
C VAL A 6 2.16 3.25 -0.20
N LEU A 7 1.27 3.34 0.79
CA LEU A 7 -0.11 2.83 0.70
C LEU A 7 -1.09 4.00 0.56
N MET A 8 -2.17 3.80 -0.19
CA MET A 8 -3.28 4.74 -0.24
C MET A 8 -4.47 4.22 0.56
N GLY A 9 -5.11 5.12 1.29
CA GLY A 9 -6.33 4.83 2.03
C GLY A 9 -7.10 6.08 2.45
N SER A 10 -8.17 5.86 3.19
CA SER A 10 -8.94 6.95 3.81
C SER A 10 -8.12 7.67 4.87
N ALA A 11 -8.02 9.00 4.78
CA ALA A 11 -7.28 9.84 5.73
C ALA A 11 -7.73 9.67 7.19
N THR A 12 -8.95 9.19 7.43
CA THR A 12 -9.58 9.13 8.75
C THR A 12 -10.20 7.79 9.12
N ASP A 13 -10.19 6.80 8.22
CA ASP A 13 -10.80 5.47 8.41
C ASP A 13 -10.15 4.44 7.48
N ALA A 14 -8.80 4.43 7.43
CA ALA A 14 -8.07 3.44 6.64
C ALA A 14 -7.78 2.19 7.47
N GLN A 15 -7.74 1.06 6.78
CA GLN A 15 -7.29 -0.18 7.37
C GLN A 15 -6.36 -0.92 6.41
N PHE A 16 -5.18 -1.29 6.91
CA PHE A 16 -4.15 -1.98 6.16
C PHE A 16 -3.74 -3.30 6.84
N TRP A 17 -3.28 -4.24 6.04
CA TRP A 17 -2.66 -5.48 6.49
C TRP A 17 -1.21 -5.49 6.02
N ILE A 18 -0.28 -5.30 6.94
CA ILE A 18 1.11 -5.01 6.61
C ILE A 18 2.02 -6.09 7.20
N PRO A 19 2.58 -6.95 6.34
CA PRO A 19 3.70 -7.84 6.66
C PRO A 19 4.88 -7.07 7.25
N GLY A 20 5.39 -7.49 8.41
CA GLY A 20 6.58 -6.92 9.03
C GLY A 20 6.43 -5.45 9.45
N PHE A 21 5.20 -4.97 9.69
CA PHE A 21 4.94 -3.57 10.05
C PHE A 21 5.82 -3.07 11.19
N VAL A 22 6.38 -1.87 11.04
CA VAL A 22 7.16 -1.19 12.08
C VAL A 22 6.48 0.12 12.50
N LYS A 23 6.19 1.00 11.54
CA LYS A 23 5.53 2.30 11.79
C LYS A 23 5.01 2.91 10.49
N ILE A 24 4.20 3.96 10.63
CA ILE A 24 3.98 4.95 9.57
C ILE A 24 4.95 6.11 9.84
N ASP A 25 5.78 6.45 8.85
CA ASP A 25 6.81 7.49 8.98
C ASP A 25 6.31 8.87 8.57
N ASP A 26 5.53 8.93 7.49
CA ASP A 26 4.92 10.15 6.97
C ASP A 26 3.51 9.89 6.40
N VAL A 27 2.71 10.95 6.33
CA VAL A 27 1.36 10.94 5.75
C VAL A 27 1.12 12.19 4.94
N ARG A 28 0.70 12.00 3.69
CA ARG A 28 0.39 13.08 2.76
C ARG A 28 -1.06 13.01 2.32
N GLN A 29 -1.82 14.07 2.60
CA GLN A 29 -3.18 14.18 2.10
C GLN A 29 -3.19 14.48 0.59
N ILE A 30 -3.92 13.68 -0.17
CA ILE A 30 -3.99 13.76 -1.66
C ILE A 30 -5.41 14.00 -2.18
N GLY A 31 -6.37 14.25 -1.28
CA GLY A 31 -7.75 14.61 -1.59
C GLY A 31 -8.55 14.83 -0.32
N ASP A 32 -9.86 15.06 -0.44
CA ASP A 32 -10.71 15.40 0.70
C ASP A 32 -10.83 14.27 1.74
N PHE A 33 -10.66 13.02 1.32
CA PHE A 33 -10.70 11.85 2.21
C PHE A 33 -9.58 10.86 1.95
N ALA A 34 -8.65 11.16 1.03
CA ALA A 34 -7.61 10.23 0.64
C ALA A 34 -6.24 10.71 1.13
N ALA A 35 -5.45 9.76 1.62
CA ALA A 35 -4.08 9.99 2.03
C ALA A 35 -3.15 8.89 1.52
N GLU A 36 -1.90 9.28 1.32
CA GLU A 36 -0.76 8.38 1.15
C GLU A 36 -0.06 8.21 2.50
N TYR A 37 0.36 6.98 2.78
CA TYR A 37 1.02 6.59 4.01
C TYR A 37 2.38 5.98 3.66
N ASP A 38 3.46 6.61 4.13
CA ASP A 38 4.81 6.07 4.02
C ASP A 38 5.02 5.04 5.13
N VAL A 39 4.75 3.78 4.79
CA VAL A 39 4.77 2.65 5.72
C VAL A 39 6.16 2.03 5.75
N VAL A 40 6.76 1.99 6.94
CA VAL A 40 8.02 1.30 7.19
C VAL A 40 7.74 -0.13 7.66
N TYR A 41 8.39 -1.09 7.03
CA TYR A 41 8.29 -2.51 7.37
C TYR A 41 9.65 -3.19 7.37
N ASP A 42 9.78 -4.30 8.11
CA ASP A 42 10.95 -5.15 8.19
C ASP A 42 10.78 -6.41 7.35
N GLU A 43 11.56 -6.53 6.26
CA GLU A 43 11.54 -7.69 5.37
C GLU A 43 11.90 -9.01 6.09
N SER A 44 12.65 -8.98 7.20
CA SER A 44 12.93 -10.20 7.97
C SER A 44 11.72 -10.71 8.77
N LYS A 45 10.63 -9.93 8.83
CA LYS A 45 9.43 -10.22 9.61
C LYS A 45 8.17 -10.28 8.75
N VAL A 46 8.29 -10.58 7.47
CA VAL A 46 7.15 -10.61 6.53
C VAL A 46 6.05 -11.61 6.90
N HIS A 47 6.34 -12.63 7.72
CA HIS A 47 5.32 -13.54 8.23
C HIS A 47 4.59 -13.02 9.50
N GLU A 48 5.08 -11.92 10.10
CA GLU A 48 4.42 -11.22 11.19
C GLU A 48 3.51 -10.13 10.62
N VAL A 49 2.24 -10.45 10.36
CA VAL A 49 1.31 -9.52 9.74
C VAL A 49 0.56 -8.70 10.80
N SER A 50 0.66 -7.37 10.70
CA SER A 50 -0.09 -6.43 11.55
C SER A 50 -1.30 -5.86 10.82
N MET A 51 -2.40 -5.73 11.55
CA MET A 51 -3.52 -4.89 11.18
C MET A 51 -3.24 -3.47 11.65
N VAL A 52 -3.23 -2.52 10.73
CA VAL A 52 -3.05 -1.09 11.04
C VAL A 52 -4.37 -0.38 10.75
N PHE A 53 -4.88 0.36 11.73
CA PHE A 53 -6.12 1.12 11.62
C PHE A 53 -5.84 2.60 11.85
N VAL A 54 -6.18 3.43 10.86
CA VAL A 54 -6.08 4.89 10.91
C VAL A 54 -7.43 5.46 11.28
N SER A 55 -7.45 6.34 12.27
CA SER A 55 -8.67 6.99 12.77
C SER A 55 -8.39 8.45 13.13
N ASN A 56 -9.40 9.14 13.62
CA ASN A 56 -9.31 10.54 14.05
C ASN A 56 -9.96 10.76 15.41
N SER A 57 -9.52 11.81 16.11
CA SER A 57 -10.06 12.26 17.40
C SER A 57 -10.83 13.57 17.29
N GLY A 58 -11.28 13.93 16.08
CA GLY A 58 -11.91 15.21 15.80
C GLY A 58 -10.96 16.39 15.97
N GLU A 59 -11.47 17.50 16.51
CA GLU A 59 -10.74 18.75 16.69
C GLU A 59 -9.79 18.75 17.90
N ASN A 60 -9.82 17.70 18.72
CA ASN A 60 -8.94 17.56 19.87
C ASN A 60 -7.77 16.62 19.54
N PRO A 61 -6.55 16.93 19.99
CA PRO A 61 -5.42 16.02 19.79
C PRO A 61 -5.69 14.67 20.48
N PRO A 62 -5.29 13.55 19.87
CA PRO A 62 -5.40 12.25 20.51
C PRO A 62 -4.50 12.22 21.75
N GLN A 63 -4.88 11.42 22.74
CA GLN A 63 -3.96 11.11 23.83
C GLN A 63 -2.77 10.34 23.21
N THR A 64 -1.56 10.86 23.39
CA THR A 64 -0.32 10.23 22.90
C THR A 64 0.10 9.12 23.83
N THR A 65 -0.76 8.12 23.98
CA THR A 65 -0.52 6.92 24.79
C THR A 65 -0.70 5.71 23.90
N ASP A 66 0.12 4.69 24.10
CA ASP A 66 -0.09 3.36 23.51
C ASP A 66 -1.58 2.95 23.69
N PRO A 67 -2.31 2.56 22.62
CA PRO A 67 -1.85 2.23 21.25
C PRO A 67 -2.07 3.32 20.19
N PHE A 68 -2.20 4.58 20.58
CA PHE A 68 -2.50 5.70 19.69
C PHE A 68 -1.23 6.46 19.28
N TYR A 69 -0.83 6.27 18.02
CA TYR A 69 0.32 6.92 17.42
C TYR A 69 -0.13 8.11 16.57
N PRO A 70 0.21 9.35 16.95
CA PRO A 70 -0.28 10.53 16.26
C PRO A 70 0.25 10.61 14.82
N LEU A 71 -0.60 11.13 13.94
CA LEU A 71 -0.29 11.44 12.54
C LEU A 71 -0.58 12.94 12.28
N PRO A 72 -0.12 13.51 11.16
CA PRO A 72 -0.51 14.86 10.74
C PRO A 72 -2.04 15.06 10.74
N LYS A 73 -2.49 16.31 10.90
CA LYS A 73 -3.92 16.61 10.73
C LYS A 73 -4.37 16.33 9.30
N ALA A 74 -5.60 15.88 9.15
CA ALA A 74 -6.25 15.72 7.86
C ALA A 74 -7.44 16.67 7.73
N ARG A 75 -7.63 17.21 6.53
CA ARG A 75 -8.85 17.95 6.16
C ARG A 75 -9.97 16.96 5.87
N ILE A 76 -11.18 17.25 6.35
CA ILE A 76 -12.42 16.52 6.06
C ILE A 76 -13.49 17.46 5.51
N PHE A 77 -14.70 16.93 5.26
CA PHE A 77 -15.82 17.71 4.72
C PHE A 77 -16.08 19.03 5.46
N GLY A 78 -16.29 20.09 4.68
CA GLY A 78 -16.51 21.45 5.19
C GLY A 78 -15.24 22.14 5.68
N ASP A 79 -14.09 21.81 5.09
CA ASP A 79 -12.77 22.40 5.39
C ASP A 79 -12.35 22.30 6.87
N ARG A 80 -12.89 21.32 7.58
CA ARG A 80 -12.50 21.06 8.98
C ARG A 80 -11.24 20.23 9.04
N TRP A 81 -10.34 20.58 9.96
CA TRP A 81 -9.13 19.83 10.23
C TRP A 81 -9.31 18.97 11.47
N VAL A 82 -9.06 17.67 11.34
CA VAL A 82 -9.10 16.72 12.45
C VAL A 82 -7.71 16.18 12.74
N TYR A 83 -7.44 15.90 14.01
CA TYR A 83 -6.25 15.17 14.38
C TYR A 83 -6.44 13.69 14.04
N THR A 84 -5.44 13.11 13.39
CA THR A 84 -5.44 11.70 13.01
C THR A 84 -4.40 10.94 13.81
N TYR A 85 -4.60 9.62 13.90
CA TYR A 85 -3.69 8.70 14.54
C TYR A 85 -3.82 7.34 13.87
N TYR A 86 -2.83 6.47 14.09
CA TYR A 86 -2.99 5.05 13.82
C TYR A 86 -2.83 4.24 15.10
N GLN A 87 -3.42 3.06 15.09
CA GLN A 87 -3.18 1.98 16.03
C GLN A 87 -2.90 0.71 15.24
N TYR A 88 -2.19 -0.24 15.84
CA TYR A 88 -1.94 -1.51 15.19
C TYR A 88 -1.97 -2.67 16.18
N SER A 89 -2.30 -3.84 15.66
CA SER A 89 -2.32 -5.09 16.44
C SER A 89 -2.09 -6.28 15.50
N PRO A 90 -1.72 -7.46 16.03
CA PRO A 90 -1.67 -8.67 15.22
C PRO A 90 -3.03 -8.93 14.56
N ILE A 91 -3.03 -9.45 13.33
CA ILE A 91 -4.29 -9.77 12.65
C ILE A 91 -5.09 -10.80 13.47
N PRO A 92 -6.38 -10.54 13.79
CA PRO A 92 -7.21 -11.50 14.50
C PRO A 92 -7.35 -12.82 13.74
N SER A 93 -7.42 -13.94 14.48
CA SER A 93 -7.54 -15.28 13.89
C SER A 93 -8.79 -15.43 13.02
N LYS A 94 -9.91 -14.84 13.42
CA LYS A 94 -11.20 -14.83 12.70
C LYS A 94 -11.41 -13.62 11.80
N TRP A 95 -10.33 -13.05 11.25
CA TRP A 95 -10.44 -12.03 10.23
C TRP A 95 -10.58 -12.69 8.85
N GLY A 96 -11.71 -12.46 8.18
CA GLY A 96 -12.00 -12.97 6.84
C GLY A 96 -12.46 -11.87 5.89
N GLY A 97 -12.71 -12.26 4.64
CA GLY A 97 -13.20 -11.35 3.59
C GLY A 97 -12.10 -10.70 2.76
N GLU A 98 -12.51 -10.17 1.60
CA GLU A 98 -11.63 -9.54 0.63
C GLU A 98 -11.57 -8.02 0.81
N LYS A 99 -10.39 -7.45 0.57
CA LYS A 99 -10.16 -6.00 0.53
C LYS A 99 -9.29 -5.62 -0.65
N THR A 100 -9.56 -4.44 -1.21
CA THR A 100 -8.68 -3.82 -2.21
C THR A 100 -7.75 -2.84 -1.51
N MET A 101 -6.45 -2.99 -1.74
CA MET A 101 -5.40 -2.06 -1.32
C MET A 101 -4.80 -1.40 -2.56
N ALA A 102 -4.41 -0.13 -2.43
CA ALA A 102 -3.71 0.59 -3.49
C ALA A 102 -2.29 0.89 -3.03
N PHE A 103 -1.32 0.36 -3.76
CA PHE A 103 0.10 0.60 -3.54
C PHE A 103 0.58 1.67 -4.52
N VAL A 104 1.40 2.61 -4.06
CA VAL A 104 1.93 3.69 -4.89
C VAL A 104 3.44 3.59 -4.98
N GLY A 105 3.97 3.78 -6.18
CA GLY A 105 5.41 3.74 -6.40
C GLY A 105 5.77 4.09 -7.82
N ARG A 106 7.06 4.08 -8.12
CA ARG A 106 7.53 4.17 -9.50
C ARG A 106 7.35 2.82 -10.16
N ALA A 107 6.93 2.80 -11.41
CA ALA A 107 6.79 1.56 -12.18
C ALA A 107 8.12 0.83 -12.42
N TYR A 108 9.27 1.43 -12.09
CA TYR A 108 10.59 0.79 -12.15
C TYR A 108 11.04 0.35 -10.76
N GLY A 109 10.91 -0.95 -10.46
CA GLY A 109 11.45 -1.55 -9.24
C GLY A 109 10.58 -1.38 -7.99
N MET A 110 9.28 -1.17 -8.18
CA MET A 110 8.33 -1.21 -7.07
C MET A 110 8.16 -2.64 -6.59
N GLN A 111 8.35 -2.87 -5.29
CA GLN A 111 8.22 -4.18 -4.65
C GLN A 111 7.43 -4.02 -3.36
N PHE A 112 6.47 -4.91 -3.14
CA PHE A 112 5.66 -4.91 -1.92
C PHE A 112 5.15 -6.32 -1.60
N TYR A 113 4.71 -6.50 -0.35
CA TYR A 113 4.26 -7.78 0.17
C TYR A 113 2.76 -7.74 0.46
N VAL A 114 2.06 -8.79 0.04
CA VAL A 114 0.59 -8.87 0.14
C VAL A 114 0.21 -10.18 0.84
N PRO A 115 -0.38 -10.13 2.04
CA PRO A 115 -0.92 -11.31 2.68
C PRO A 115 -2.23 -11.74 2.00
N GLY A 116 -2.31 -12.98 1.57
CA GLY A 116 -3.49 -13.57 0.93
C GLY A 116 -3.87 -12.92 -0.39
N LEU A 117 -2.89 -12.65 -1.26
CA LEU A 117 -3.15 -12.08 -2.59
C LEU A 117 -4.19 -12.92 -3.35
N VAL A 118 -5.23 -12.25 -3.86
CA VAL A 118 -6.26 -12.85 -4.70
C VAL A 118 -6.05 -12.45 -6.15
N ALA A 119 -5.81 -11.16 -6.41
CA ALA A 119 -5.60 -10.64 -7.74
C ALA A 119 -4.88 -9.28 -7.72
N ILE A 120 -4.15 -8.98 -8.78
CA ILE A 120 -3.76 -7.61 -9.13
C ILE A 120 -4.80 -7.14 -10.15
N GLU A 121 -5.65 -6.19 -9.76
CA GLU A 121 -6.86 -5.87 -10.52
C GLU A 121 -6.61 -4.89 -11.66
N LYS A 122 -5.86 -3.82 -11.37
CA LYS A 122 -5.58 -2.76 -12.34
C LYS A 122 -4.41 -1.90 -11.89
N MET A 123 -3.88 -1.15 -12.85
CA MET A 123 -2.96 -0.05 -12.63
C MET A 123 -3.61 1.27 -13.05
N ARG A 124 -3.23 2.35 -12.37
CA ARG A 124 -3.46 3.72 -12.83
C ARG A 124 -2.15 4.50 -12.81
N ALA A 125 -1.78 5.12 -13.92
CA ALA A 125 -0.68 6.09 -13.93
C ALA A 125 -1.11 7.37 -13.22
N THR A 126 -0.29 7.84 -12.28
CA THR A 126 -0.51 9.04 -11.49
C THR A 126 0.66 9.99 -11.64
N GLY A 127 0.38 11.14 -12.26
CA GLY A 127 1.37 12.14 -12.61
C GLY A 127 1.47 12.38 -14.10
N LYS A 128 2.11 13.49 -14.48
CA LYS A 128 2.51 13.79 -15.86
C LYS A 128 4.01 14.07 -15.85
N GLY A 129 4.77 13.43 -16.74
CA GLY A 129 6.20 13.73 -16.97
C GLY A 129 7.19 12.70 -16.41
N ASP A 130 8.39 13.17 -16.09
CA ASP A 130 9.64 12.40 -15.90
C ASP A 130 9.70 11.46 -14.67
N GLY A 131 8.57 11.17 -14.04
CA GLY A 131 8.52 10.35 -12.84
C GLY A 131 7.15 9.73 -12.63
N GLU A 132 6.47 9.32 -13.71
CA GLU A 132 5.16 8.67 -13.64
C GLU A 132 5.13 7.62 -12.52
N MET A 133 4.36 7.95 -11.48
CA MET A 133 4.03 7.02 -10.42
C MET A 133 2.89 6.14 -10.93
N VAL A 134 2.77 4.96 -10.35
CA VAL A 134 1.65 4.06 -10.61
C VAL A 134 0.98 3.73 -9.31
N GLU A 135 -0.35 3.72 -9.34
CA GLU A 135 -1.21 3.11 -8.33
C GLU A 135 -1.53 1.69 -8.79
N ILE A 136 -1.14 0.69 -7.99
CA ILE A 136 -1.43 -0.71 -8.23
C ILE A 136 -2.53 -1.16 -7.27
N TYR A 137 -3.68 -1.55 -7.82
CA TYR A 137 -4.84 -1.98 -7.05
C TYR A 137 -4.81 -3.49 -6.90
N VAL A 138 -4.76 -3.96 -5.66
CA VAL A 138 -4.58 -5.36 -5.31
C VAL A 138 -5.71 -5.82 -4.42
N ARG A 139 -6.33 -6.95 -4.77
CA ARG A 139 -7.31 -7.62 -3.91
C ARG A 139 -6.63 -8.68 -3.07
N ALA A 140 -6.85 -8.63 -1.76
CA ALA A 140 -6.30 -9.55 -0.78
C ALA A 140 -7.43 -10.14 0.08
N SER A 141 -7.29 -11.40 0.51
CA SER A 141 -8.24 -12.11 1.36
C SER A 141 -7.62 -12.44 2.71
N GLY A 142 -8.32 -12.05 3.78
CA GLY A 142 -7.95 -12.42 5.15
C GLY A 142 -7.98 -13.93 5.41
N ASP A 143 -8.74 -14.68 4.61
CA ASP A 143 -8.85 -16.14 4.72
C ASP A 143 -7.56 -16.86 4.26
N LYS A 144 -6.72 -16.17 3.46
CA LYS A 144 -5.44 -16.66 2.95
C LYS A 144 -4.25 -15.92 3.54
N LYS A 145 -4.41 -15.19 4.65
CA LYS A 145 -3.38 -14.31 5.24
C LYS A 145 -2.04 -14.99 5.59
N ALA A 146 -1.99 -16.32 5.65
CA ALA A 146 -0.75 -17.07 5.85
C ALA A 146 0.12 -17.17 4.59
N GLU A 147 -0.47 -17.03 3.40
CA GLU A 147 0.24 -16.99 2.12
C GLU A 147 0.73 -15.56 1.88
N ILE A 148 2.03 -15.33 1.99
CA ILE A 148 2.62 -14.01 1.75
C ILE A 148 3.16 -13.96 0.32
N HIS A 149 2.63 -13.06 -0.47
CA HIS A 149 3.03 -12.84 -1.86
C HIS A 149 3.99 -11.67 -1.95
N LYS A 150 5.12 -11.86 -2.62
CA LYS A 150 6.03 -10.81 -3.02
C LYS A 150 5.67 -10.38 -4.44
N VAL A 151 5.12 -9.19 -4.57
CA VAL A 151 4.78 -8.60 -5.86
C VAL A 151 5.90 -7.66 -6.28
N SER A 152 6.38 -7.83 -7.50
CA SER A 152 7.38 -6.96 -8.13
C SER A 152 6.81 -6.36 -9.40
N VAL A 153 6.84 -5.03 -9.49
CA VAL A 153 6.32 -4.24 -10.60
C VAL A 153 7.49 -3.57 -11.30
N THR A 154 7.57 -3.80 -12.61
CA THR A 154 8.60 -3.25 -13.47
C THR A 154 8.00 -2.87 -14.82
N TYR A 155 8.80 -2.28 -15.71
CA TYR A 155 8.38 -1.98 -17.07
C TYR A 155 9.39 -2.51 -18.10
N THR A 156 8.90 -2.70 -19.32
CA THR A 156 9.72 -3.02 -20.48
C THR A 156 9.40 -2.09 -21.64
N ALA A 157 10.34 -1.95 -22.57
CA ALA A 157 10.13 -1.15 -23.77
C ALA A 157 9.04 -1.80 -24.67
N PRO A 158 8.33 -1.03 -25.51
CA PRO A 158 7.18 -1.53 -26.26
C PRO A 158 7.52 -2.59 -27.32
N ASP A 159 8.80 -2.65 -27.71
CA ASP A 159 9.36 -3.61 -28.66
C ASP A 159 9.84 -4.91 -27.99
N LYS A 160 9.76 -5.00 -26.66
CA LYS A 160 10.14 -6.17 -25.88
C LYS A 160 8.91 -6.89 -25.36
N GLU A 161 8.95 -8.21 -25.40
CA GLU A 161 7.90 -9.05 -24.84
C GLU A 161 7.88 -8.99 -23.31
N ILE A 162 6.67 -8.97 -22.76
CA ILE A 162 6.43 -9.18 -21.33
C ILE A 162 6.81 -10.65 -21.00
N PRO A 163 7.56 -10.92 -19.92
CA PRO A 163 7.92 -12.28 -19.55
C PRO A 163 6.71 -13.21 -19.41
N ALA A 164 6.85 -14.47 -19.82
CA ALA A 164 5.80 -15.46 -19.66
C ALA A 164 5.41 -15.62 -18.18
N GLY A 165 4.10 -15.61 -17.91
CA GLY A 165 3.55 -15.72 -16.56
C GLY A 165 3.48 -14.39 -15.79
N ALA A 166 3.99 -13.28 -16.34
CA ALA A 166 3.76 -11.96 -15.76
C ALA A 166 2.34 -11.45 -16.07
N ILE A 167 1.85 -10.58 -15.19
CA ILE A 167 0.56 -9.90 -15.32
C ILE A 167 0.80 -8.58 -16.06
N ASP A 168 0.24 -8.43 -17.25
CA ASP A 168 0.25 -7.16 -17.98
C ASP A 168 -0.68 -6.15 -17.27
N LEU A 169 -0.12 -5.02 -16.88
CA LEU A 169 -0.82 -3.95 -16.18
C LEU A 169 -1.15 -2.76 -17.10
N GLY A 170 -0.64 -2.76 -18.32
CA GLY A 170 -0.89 -1.75 -19.34
C GLY A 170 0.31 -0.85 -19.64
N LEU A 171 0.06 0.20 -20.40
CA LEU A 171 1.08 1.07 -20.99
C LEU A 171 1.18 2.42 -20.24
N ILE A 172 2.40 2.89 -20.03
CA ILE A 172 2.74 4.20 -19.44
C ILE A 172 3.76 4.95 -20.30
N HIS A 173 3.98 6.23 -20.05
CA HIS A 173 4.95 7.09 -20.77
C HIS A 173 5.98 7.76 -19.82
N PRO A 174 6.69 7.00 -18.98
CA PRO A 174 7.64 7.53 -18.02
C PRO A 174 8.85 8.13 -18.76
N LEU A 175 9.33 9.29 -18.29
CA LEU A 175 10.57 9.90 -18.82
C LEU A 175 10.53 10.17 -20.34
N GLY A 176 9.33 10.34 -20.90
CA GLY A 176 9.17 10.59 -22.34
C GLY A 176 9.30 9.34 -23.22
N LEU A 177 9.28 8.13 -22.64
CA LEU A 177 9.35 6.87 -23.37
C LEU A 177 8.13 6.00 -23.02
N TRP A 178 7.48 5.44 -24.05
CA TRP A 178 6.42 4.45 -23.84
C TRP A 178 7.02 3.17 -23.26
N GLY A 179 6.30 2.53 -22.34
CA GLY A 179 6.68 1.24 -21.77
C GLY A 179 5.51 0.47 -21.20
N TYR A 180 5.52 -0.85 -21.35
CA TYR A 180 4.53 -1.73 -20.75
C TYR A 180 4.92 -2.04 -19.31
N VAL A 181 4.02 -1.79 -18.38
CA VAL A 181 4.16 -2.18 -16.98
C VAL A 181 3.62 -3.58 -16.81
N TYR A 182 4.36 -4.40 -16.08
CA TYR A 182 3.91 -5.73 -15.71
C TYR A 182 4.29 -6.04 -14.27
N ALA A 183 3.59 -7.00 -13.68
CA ALA A 183 3.88 -7.52 -12.36
C ALA A 183 4.26 -9.01 -12.41
N THR A 184 5.20 -9.39 -11.55
CA THR A 184 5.46 -10.79 -11.20
C THR A 184 5.06 -11.04 -9.75
N ASP A 185 4.61 -12.25 -9.48
CA ASP A 185 4.18 -12.71 -8.17
C ASP A 185 4.98 -13.94 -7.75
N GLU A 186 5.47 -13.93 -6.52
CA GLU A 186 6.20 -15.04 -5.90
C GLU A 186 5.60 -15.29 -4.51
N ILE A 187 5.10 -16.51 -4.28
CA ILE A 187 4.66 -16.96 -2.96
C ILE A 187 5.90 -17.26 -2.12
N LEU A 188 6.03 -16.61 -0.96
CA LEU A 188 7.11 -16.89 -0.03
C LEU A 188 6.87 -18.22 0.70
N PRO A 189 7.93 -19.02 0.96
CA PRO A 189 7.82 -20.18 1.83
C PRO A 189 7.26 -19.79 3.19
N ALA A 190 6.48 -20.66 3.82
CA ALA A 190 6.08 -20.46 5.21
C ALA A 190 7.31 -20.34 6.13
N ALA A 191 7.18 -19.55 7.21
CA ALA A 191 8.22 -19.31 8.22
C ALA A 191 8.71 -20.60 8.91
#